data_AF-A0A0B1PZ90-F1
#
_entry.id   AF-A0A0B1PZ90-F1
#
_cell.length_a   1.000
_cell.length_b   1.000
_cell.length_c   1.000
_cell.angle_alpha   90.00
_cell.angle_beta   90.00
_cell.angle_gamma   90.00
#
_symmetry.space_group_name_H-M   'P 1'
#
loop_
_entity.id
_entity.type
_entity.pdbx_description
1 polymer ?
#
loop_
_entity_poly.entity_id
_entity_poly.type
_entity_poly.pdbx_seq_one_letter_code
_entity_poly.pdbx_strand_id
1 'polypeptide(L)' 'METSNGWRSPHFAEQLRHLDRGALSFEFLRRNRQYQADYAETRRRVALGEAVKTEAMARFAQRWGLVFRG' A
#
# COMPACT_ATOMS: atom_id res chain seq x y z
N MET A 1 -33.77 2.81 10.62
CA MET A 1 -32.59 3.68 10.41
C MET A 1 -31.70 2.93 9.42
N GLU A 2 -31.65 3.35 8.15
CA GLU A 2 -30.84 2.65 7.17
C GLU A 2 -29.37 2.76 7.57
N THR A 3 -28.78 1.64 7.99
CA THR A 3 -27.32 1.48 8.05
C THR A 3 -26.84 1.41 6.61
N SER A 4 -26.74 2.56 5.95
CA SER A 4 -26.21 2.58 4.60
C SER A 4 -24.78 2.03 4.67
N ASN A 5 -24.55 0.87 4.07
CA ASN A 5 -23.20 0.36 3.79
C ASN A 5 -22.51 1.19 2.68
N GLY A 6 -23.03 2.38 2.39
CA GLY A 6 -22.46 3.32 1.46
C GLY A 6 -21.23 3.98 2.06
N TRP A 7 -20.28 4.33 1.19
CA TRP A 7 -19.02 4.99 1.57
C TRP A 7 -19.19 6.33 2.31
N ARG A 8 -20.40 6.90 2.31
CA ARG A 8 -20.76 8.12 3.06
C ARG A 8 -21.30 7.86 4.48
N SER A 9 -21.30 6.61 4.93
CA SER A 9 -21.81 6.29 6.26
C SER A 9 -20.88 6.78 7.37
N PRO A 10 -21.41 7.13 8.55
CA PRO A 10 -20.60 7.54 9.70
C PRO A 10 -19.53 6.51 10.08
N HIS A 11 -19.82 5.23 9.86
CA HIS A 11 -18.89 4.12 10.08
C HIS A 11 -17.61 4.26 9.24
N PHE A 12 -17.72 4.54 7.94
CA PHE A 12 -16.53 4.72 7.10
C PHE A 12 -15.79 6.02 7.43
N ALA A 13 -16.51 7.10 7.78
CA ALA A 13 -15.88 8.33 8.23
C ALA A 13 -15.04 8.11 9.49
N GLU A 14 -15.54 7.36 10.47
CA GLU A 14 -14.80 6.99 11.67
C GLU A 14 -13.58 6.10 11.36
N GLN A 15 -13.76 5.10 10.47
CA GLN A 15 -12.66 4.26 10.04
C GLN A 15 -11.57 5.01 9.27
N LEU A 16 -11.89 6.08 8.55
CA LEU A 16 -10.88 6.85 7.79
C LEU A 16 -10.31 8.03 8.58
N ARG A 17 -10.96 8.44 9.68
CA ARG A 17 -10.59 9.63 10.49
C ARG A 17 -9.15 9.60 11.02
N HIS A 18 -8.57 8.41 11.21
CA HIS A 18 -7.22 8.25 11.74
C HIS A 18 -6.13 8.27 10.66
N LEU A 19 -6.51 8.26 9.38
CA LEU A 19 -5.57 8.26 8.26
C LEU A 19 -5.22 9.71 7.90
N ASP A 20 -3.93 10.03 7.93
CA ASP A 20 -3.45 11.23 7.26
C ASP A 20 -3.56 11.10 5.73
N ARG A 21 -3.26 12.18 5.00
CA ARG A 21 -3.32 12.18 3.53
C ARG A 21 -2.46 11.07 2.92
N GLY A 22 -1.27 10.81 3.46
CA GLY A 22 -0.35 9.79 2.96
C GLY A 22 -0.88 8.38 3.20
N ALA A 23 -1.40 8.13 4.40
CA ALA A 23 -2.01 6.85 4.77
C ALA A 23 -3.25 6.57 3.91
N LEU A 24 -4.09 7.58 3.65
CA LEU A 24 -5.23 7.44 2.74
C LEU A 24 -4.80 7.13 1.30
N SER A 25 -3.80 7.83 0.76
CA SER A 25 -3.26 7.53 -0.58
C SER A 25 -2.69 6.11 -0.65
N PHE A 26 -2.04 5.65 0.42
CA PHE A 26 -1.51 4.29 0.49
C PHE A 26 -2.60 3.21 0.48
N GLU A 27 -3.79 3.48 1.03
CA GLU A 27 -4.93 2.56 0.96
C GLU A 27 -5.35 2.24 -0.48
N PHE A 28 -5.29 3.22 -1.39
CA PHE A 28 -5.56 3.00 -2.82
C PHE A 28 -4.45 2.16 -3.45
N LEU A 29 -3.20 2.52 -3.18
CA LEU A 29 -2.04 1.84 -3.74
C LEU A 29 -1.97 0.38 -3.31
N ARG A 30 -2.16 0.07 -2.02
CA ARG A 30 -2.08 -1.31 -1.51
C ARG A 30 -3.15 -2.23 -2.07
N ARG A 31 -4.25 -1.69 -2.61
CA ARG A 31 -5.33 -2.44 -3.27
C ARG A 31 -5.13 -2.59 -4.78
N ASN A 32 -4.14 -1.92 -5.36
CA ASN A 32 -3.78 -2.07 -6.76
C ASN A 32 -3.17 -3.47 -6.98
N ARG A 33 -3.75 -4.25 -7.90
CA ARG A 33 -3.29 -5.63 -8.20
C ARG A 33 -1.86 -5.69 -8.73
N GLN A 34 -1.47 -4.71 -9.55
CA GLN A 34 -0.10 -4.64 -10.07
C GLN A 34 0.89 -4.30 -8.96
N TYR A 35 0.53 -3.41 -8.03
CA TYR A 35 1.35 -3.12 -6.84
C TYR A 35 1.56 -4.37 -5.99
N GLN A 36 0.49 -5.13 -5.74
CA GLN A 36 0.56 -6.38 -4.97
C GLN A 36 1.45 -7.42 -5.66
N ALA A 37 1.31 -7.61 -6.97
CA ALA A 37 2.13 -8.53 -7.75
C ALA A 37 3.61 -8.12 -7.71
N ASP A 38 3.90 -6.84 -7.96
CA ASP A 38 5.26 -6.31 -7.95
C ASP A 38 5.90 -6.43 -6.56
N TYR A 39 5.14 -6.17 -5.49
CA TYR A 39 5.61 -6.29 -4.12
C TYR A 39 5.90 -7.75 -3.74
N ALA A 40 5.00 -8.67 -4.11
CA ALA A 40 5.17 -10.10 -3.88
C ALA A 40 6.40 -10.64 -4.62
N GLU A 41 6.57 -10.27 -5.90
CA GLU A 41 7.71 -10.69 -6.70
C GLU A 41 9.03 -10.13 -6.16
N THR A 42 9.05 -8.84 -5.78
CA THR A 42 10.25 -8.23 -5.20
C THR A 42 10.64 -8.93 -3.90
N ARG A 43 9.67 -9.25 -3.04
CA ARG A 43 9.92 -10.04 -1.83
C ARG A 43 10.40 -11.46 -2.13
N ARG A 44 9.81 -12.13 -3.12
CA ARG A 44 10.20 -13.49 -3.52
C ARG A 44 11.67 -13.52 -3.94
N ARG A 45 12.09 -12.60 -4.81
CA ARG A 45 13.47 -12.47 -5.27
C ARG A 45 14.46 -12.21 -4.15
N VAL A 46 14.09 -11.34 -3.19
CA VAL A 46 14.92 -11.09 -2.00
C VAL A 46 15.04 -12.35 -1.13
N ALA A 47 13.95 -13.08 -0.92
CA ALA A 47 13.95 -14.31 -0.12
C ALA A 47 14.78 -15.44 -0.76
N LEU A 48 14.82 -15.50 -2.10
CA LEU A 48 15.63 -16.46 -2.86
C LEU A 48 17.11 -16.02 -3.00
N GLY A 49 17.48 -14.84 -2.49
CA GLY A 49 18.83 -14.30 -2.66
C GLY A 49 19.14 -13.80 -4.08
N GLU A 50 18.13 -13.74 -4.95
CA GLU A 50 18.24 -13.27 -6.34
C GLU A 50 18.35 -11.73 -6.45
N ALA A 51 18.13 -11.02 -5.33
CA ALA A 51 18.27 -9.58 -5.26
C ALA A 51 18.66 -9.12 -3.85
N VAL A 52 19.55 -8.11 -3.78
CA VAL A 52 19.88 -7.43 -2.52
C VAL A 52 18.65 -6.66 -2.03
N LYS A 53 18.23 -6.91 -0.79
CA LYS A 53 17.00 -6.34 -0.19
C LYS A 53 16.89 -4.83 -0.38
N THR A 54 17.94 -4.10 -0.02
CA THR A 54 17.95 -2.63 -0.06
C THR A 54 17.74 -2.11 -1.48
N GLU A 55 18.46 -2.66 -2.46
CA GLU A 55 18.34 -2.25 -3.86
C GLU A 55 16.99 -2.62 -4.46
N ALA A 56 16.50 -3.83 -4.16
CA ALA A 56 15.21 -4.32 -4.61
C ALA A 56 14.07 -3.44 -4.09
N MET A 57 14.10 -3.08 -2.80
CA MET A 57 13.11 -2.18 -2.19
C MET A 57 13.24 -0.75 -2.70
N ALA A 58 14.45 -0.24 -2.95
CA ALA A 58 14.66 1.09 -3.52
C ALA A 58 14.09 1.20 -4.94
N ARG A 59 14.35 0.21 -5.81
CA ARG A 59 13.76 0.15 -7.17
C ARG A 59 12.25 0.01 -7.13
N PHE A 60 11.72 -0.81 -6.22
CA PHE A 60 10.29 -0.93 -6.00
C PHE A 60 9.67 0.42 -5.57
N ALA A 61 10.31 1.13 -4.64
CA ALA A 61 9.87 2.43 -4.18
C ALA A 61 9.84 3.45 -5.31
N GLN A 62 10.90 3.52 -6.12
CA GLN A 62 11.01 4.43 -7.25
C GLN A 62 9.90 4.20 -8.29
N ARG A 63 9.59 2.94 -8.60
CA ARG A 63 8.52 2.57 -9.55
C ARG A 63 7.14 3.04 -9.08
N TRP A 64 6.87 2.97 -7.78
CA TRP A 64 5.57 3.29 -7.20
C TRP A 64 5.49 4.68 -6.56
N GLY A 65 6.55 5.50 -6.67
CA GLY A 65 6.61 6.84 -6.09
C GLY A 65 6.55 6.83 -4.56
N LEU A 66 7.06 5.78 -3.92
CA LEU A 66 7.04 5.62 -2.48
C LEU A 66 8.30 6.17 -1.83
N VAL A 67 8.14 6.66 -0.60
CA VAL A 67 9.24 6.93 0.31
C VAL A 67 8.99 6.06 1.54
N PHE A 68 9.83 5.03 1.72
CA PHE A 68 9.82 4.25 2.95
C PHE A 68 10.54 5.07 4.02
N ARG A 69 9.92 5.26 5.19
CA ARG A 69 10.63 5.79 6.35
C ARG A 69 11.67 4.73 6.77
N GLY A 70 12.93 5.13 6.79
CA GLY A 70 14.05 4.32 7.29
C GLY A 70 14.07 4.25 8.81
#